data_AF-G5A8R8-F1
#
_entry.id   AF-G5A8R8-F1
#
_cell.length_a   1.000
_cell.length_b   1.000
_cell.length_c   1.000
_cell.angle_alpha   90.00
_cell.angle_beta   90.00
_cell.angle_gamma   90.00
#
_symmetry.space_group_name_H-M   'P 1'
#
loop_
_entity.id
_entity.type
_entity.pdbx_description
1 polymer ?
#
loop_
_entity_poly.entity_id
_entity_poly.type
_entity_poly.pdbx_seq_one_letter_code
_entity_poly.pdbx_strand_id
1 'polypeptide(L)'
;LYYLPVIHSLDIVTYMTFVGHLALFRAIRVREQMRIVHGHQATSTLMHESLDLGVKTVYTDHSLFGFVDAASVLRNKIINFLVFSVNTAIGISHTCR
;
A
#
# COMPACT_ATOMS: atom_id res chain seq x y z
N LEU A 1 0.80 -11.41 -13.77
CA LEU A 1 1.93 -10.69 -13.17
C LEU A 1 2.30 -9.54 -14.11
N TYR A 2 2.30 -8.29 -13.64
CA TYR A 2 2.73 -7.12 -14.44
C TYR A 2 4.08 -6.63 -13.91
N TYR A 3 5.07 -6.51 -14.79
CA TYR A 3 6.28 -5.75 -14.50
C TYR A 3 6.06 -4.32 -14.99
N LEU A 4 6.04 -3.37 -14.05
CA LEU A 4 5.81 -1.97 -14.36
C LEU A 4 7.17 -1.29 -14.61
N PRO A 5 7.25 -0.36 -15.58
CA PRO A 5 8.49 0.36 -15.89
C PRO A 5 8.72 1.48 -14.87
N VAL A 6 8.91 1.13 -13.60
CA VAL A 6 9.04 2.06 -12.47
C VAL A 6 10.39 1.89 -11.80
N ILE A 7 10.96 2.99 -11.30
CA ILE A 7 12.25 2.94 -10.60
C ILE A 7 12.02 2.35 -9.21
N HIS A 8 12.68 1.23 -8.94
CA HIS A 8 12.66 0.59 -7.63
C HIS A 8 13.75 1.16 -6.72
N SER A 9 13.48 1.14 -5.43
CA SER A 9 14.40 1.46 -4.34
C SER A 9 14.76 0.19 -3.58
N LEU A 10 15.18 0.32 -2.32
CA LEU A 10 15.49 -0.82 -1.44
C LEU A 10 14.34 -1.84 -1.44
N ASP A 11 14.67 -3.12 -1.38
CA ASP A 11 13.71 -4.24 -1.28
C ASP A 11 12.62 -4.29 -2.37
N ILE A 12 12.90 -3.75 -3.57
CA ILE A 12 12.00 -3.79 -4.74
C ILE A 12 10.71 -2.96 -4.51
N VAL A 13 10.72 -2.04 -3.54
CA VAL A 13 9.63 -1.08 -3.35
C VAL A 13 9.91 0.23 -4.09
N THR A 14 8.86 0.90 -4.54
CA THR A 14 8.92 2.26 -5.10
C THR A 14 8.93 3.31 -3.98
N TYR A 15 9.49 4.49 -4.24
CA TYR A 15 9.34 5.62 -3.32
C TYR A 15 7.86 5.98 -3.14
N MET A 16 7.48 6.41 -1.93
CA MET A 16 6.14 6.90 -1.65
C MET A 16 5.81 8.08 -2.58
N THR A 17 4.92 7.83 -3.53
CA THR A 17 4.36 8.82 -4.44
C THR A 17 2.88 8.99 -4.13
N PHE A 18 2.38 10.22 -4.26
CA PHE A 18 0.94 10.48 -4.09
C PHE A 18 0.15 10.24 -5.40
N VAL A 19 0.78 10.44 -6.56
CA VAL A 19 0.12 10.32 -7.88
C VAL A 19 1.03 9.72 -8.96
N GLY A 20 2.18 9.16 -8.57
CA GLY A 20 3.25 8.79 -9.49
C GLY A 20 2.86 7.66 -10.44
N HIS A 21 1.96 6.77 -10.02
CA HIS A 21 1.54 5.58 -10.75
C HIS A 21 0.04 5.57 -11.06
N LEU A 22 -0.71 6.59 -10.63
CA LEU A 22 -2.17 6.66 -10.71
C LEU A 22 -2.68 6.45 -12.14
N ALA A 23 -2.03 7.06 -13.14
CA ALA A 23 -2.41 6.92 -14.55
C ALA A 23 -2.20 5.49 -15.06
N LEU A 24 -1.06 4.88 -14.73
CA LEU A 24 -0.72 3.51 -15.09
C LEU A 24 -1.67 2.51 -14.44
N PHE A 25 -1.90 2.68 -13.14
CA PHE A 25 -2.83 1.86 -12.38
C PHE A 25 -4.26 1.97 -12.91
N ARG A 26 -4.75 3.19 -13.20
CA ARG A 26 -6.07 3.41 -13.80
C ARG A 26 -6.20 2.72 -15.16
N ALA A 27 -5.19 2.80 -16.01
CA ALA A 27 -5.19 2.14 -17.32
C ALA A 27 -5.34 0.61 -17.17
N ILE A 28 -4.56 0.01 -16.26
CA ILE A 28 -4.65 -1.42 -15.96
C ILE A 28 -6.02 -1.77 -15.38
N ARG A 29 -6.52 -1.00 -14.40
CA ARG A 29 -7.83 -1.24 -13.79
C ARG A 29 -8.95 -1.26 -14.83
N VAL A 30 -8.99 -0.28 -15.72
CA VAL A 30 -10.03 -0.19 -16.76
C VAL A 30 -9.90 -1.33 -17.75
N ARG A 31 -8.68 -1.66 -18.17
CA ARG A 31 -8.44 -2.76 -19.13
C ARG A 31 -8.82 -4.12 -18.55
N GLU A 32 -8.44 -4.37 -17.31
CA GLU A 32 -8.60 -5.66 -16.62
C GLU A 32 -9.91 -5.75 -15.82
N GLN A 33 -10.74 -4.70 -15.85
CA GLN A 33 -12.02 -4.62 -15.13
C GLN A 33 -11.88 -4.93 -13.63
N MET A 34 -10.79 -4.46 -13.02
CA MET A 34 -10.49 -4.73 -11.61
C MET A 34 -11.53 -4.06 -10.69
N ARG A 35 -12.14 -4.88 -9.82
CA ARG A 35 -13.16 -4.43 -8.85
C ARG A 35 -12.64 -4.32 -7.42
N ILE A 36 -11.58 -5.07 -7.11
CA ILE A 36 -10.99 -5.16 -5.79
C ILE A 36 -9.47 -5.05 -5.94
N VAL A 37 -8.84 -4.31 -5.05
CA VAL A 37 -7.38 -4.22 -4.92
C VAL A 37 -7.01 -4.81 -3.59
N HIS A 38 -6.14 -5.82 -3.60
CA HIS A 38 -5.57 -6.39 -2.38
C HIS A 38 -4.12 -5.95 -2.26
N GLY A 39 -3.85 -5.06 -1.31
CA GLY A 39 -2.50 -4.59 -1.00
C GLY A 39 -1.87 -5.41 0.12
N HIS A 40 -0.63 -5.83 -0.11
CA HIS A 40 0.27 -6.34 0.92
C HIS A 40 1.37 -5.31 1.19
N GLN A 41 1.89 -5.33 2.41
CA GLN A 41 2.94 -4.44 2.92
C GLN A 41 2.48 -2.99 3.13
N ALA A 42 2.76 -2.47 4.31
CA ALA A 42 2.40 -1.11 4.73
C ALA A 42 2.89 0.03 3.84
N THR A 43 4.00 -0.16 3.14
CA THR A 43 4.62 0.85 2.29
C THR A 43 4.33 0.67 0.81
N SER A 44 3.33 -0.15 0.44
CA SER A 44 2.96 -0.36 -0.96
C SER A 44 2.31 0.88 -1.58
N THR A 45 3.06 1.60 -2.39
CA THR A 45 2.65 2.91 -2.93
C THR A 45 1.50 2.79 -3.92
N LEU A 46 1.50 1.74 -4.74
CA LEU A 46 0.41 1.46 -5.69
C LEU A 46 -0.92 1.18 -4.99
N MET A 47 -0.89 0.51 -3.84
CA MET A 47 -2.08 0.29 -3.05
C MET A 47 -2.64 1.63 -2.54
N HIS A 48 -1.79 2.49 -1.99
CA HIS A 48 -2.21 3.80 -1.47
C HIS A 48 -2.78 4.69 -2.57
N GLU A 49 -2.15 4.75 -3.75
CA GLU A 49 -2.69 5.51 -4.89
C GLU A 49 -4.01 4.93 -5.44
N SER A 50 -4.27 3.63 -5.25
CA SER A 50 -5.54 3.03 -5.68
C SER A 50 -6.75 3.52 -4.88
N LEU A 51 -6.52 4.04 -3.67
CA LEU A 51 -7.56 4.62 -2.81
C LEU A 51 -8.19 5.85 -3.48
N ASP A 52 -7.38 6.67 -4.15
CA ASP A 52 -7.82 7.88 -4.85
C ASP A 52 -8.75 7.60 -6.05
N LEU A 53 -8.78 6.34 -6.52
CA LEU A 53 -9.65 5.92 -7.62
C LEU A 53 -10.97 5.30 -7.16
N GLY A 54 -11.23 5.26 -5.85
CA GLY A 54 -12.47 4.72 -5.30
C GLY A 54 -12.69 3.23 -5.60
N VAL A 55 -11.62 2.44 -5.72
CA VAL A 55 -11.71 0.98 -5.83
C VAL A 55 -11.96 0.40 -4.44
N LYS A 56 -12.65 -0.75 -4.35
CA LYS A 56 -12.71 -1.50 -3.10
C LYS A 56 -11.31 -2.01 -2.75
N THR A 57 -10.81 -1.67 -1.57
CA THR A 57 -9.46 -2.04 -1.12
C THR A 57 -9.49 -2.99 0.07
N VAL A 58 -8.65 -4.03 0.00
CA VAL A 58 -8.33 -4.92 1.12
C VAL A 58 -6.85 -4.75 1.42
N TYR A 59 -6.54 -4.46 2.67
CA TYR A 59 -5.17 -4.32 3.14
C TYR A 59 -4.82 -5.49 4.05
N THR A 60 -3.62 -6.01 3.90
CA THR A 60 -3.12 -7.11 4.73
C THR A 60 -1.67 -6.86 5.09
N ASP A 61 -1.37 -6.82 6.38
CA ASP A 61 -0.04 -6.45 6.85
C ASP A 61 0.53 -7.39 7.90
N HIS A 62 1.81 -7.69 7.70
CA HIS A 62 2.67 -8.45 8.61
C HIS A 62 3.86 -7.61 9.10
N SER A 63 3.91 -6.32 8.73
CA SER A 63 5.12 -5.50 8.73
C SER A 63 5.05 -4.32 9.69
N LEU A 64 4.11 -4.34 10.66
CA LEU A 64 4.05 -3.33 11.71
C LEU A 64 5.43 -3.22 12.39
N PHE A 65 6.01 -2.03 12.32
CA PHE A 65 7.36 -1.81 12.83
C PHE A 65 7.35 -1.85 14.35
N GLY A 66 8.41 -2.37 14.96
CA GLY A 66 8.58 -2.30 16.42
C GLY A 66 8.66 -0.86 16.93
N PHE A 67 8.44 -0.66 18.23
CA PHE A 67 8.43 0.68 18.85
C PHE A 67 9.80 1.15 19.34
N VAL A 68 10.88 0.53 18.86
CA VAL A 68 12.24 0.68 19.42
C VAL A 68 12.90 1.99 19.00
N ASP A 69 12.52 2.56 17.86
CA ASP A 69 13.12 3.79 17.33
C ASP A 69 12.07 4.81 16.84
N ALA A 70 12.41 6.10 16.91
CA ALA A 70 11.51 7.20 16.55
C ALA A 70 11.02 7.14 15.09
N ALA A 71 11.84 6.67 14.16
CA ALA A 71 11.46 6.48 12.76
C ALA A 71 10.43 5.35 12.62
N SER A 72 10.52 4.28 13.39
CA SER A 72 9.50 3.22 13.42
C SER A 72 8.17 3.70 14.00
N VAL A 73 8.20 4.52 15.07
CA VAL A 73 6.98 5.16 15.60
C VAL A 73 6.35 6.10 14.57
N LEU A 74 7.17 6.90 13.88
CA LEU A 74 6.71 7.79 12.81
C LEU A 74 6.10 7.00 11.64
N ARG A 75 6.78 5.93 11.17
CA ARG A 75 6.27 5.05 10.12
C ARG A 75 4.93 4.43 10.51
N ASN A 76 4.81 3.90 11.73
CA ASN A 76 3.56 3.33 12.21
C ASN A 76 2.42 4.37 12.20
N LYS A 77 2.67 5.62 12.58
CA LYS A 77 1.66 6.70 12.49
C LYS A 77 1.25 6.98 11.05
N ILE A 78 2.21 7.08 10.13
CA ILE A 78 1.95 7.31 8.70
C ILE A 78 1.12 6.15 8.13
N ILE A 79 1.51 4.92 8.42
CA ILE A 79 0.79 3.72 7.97
C ILE A 79 -0.63 3.70 8.52
N ASN A 80 -0.82 4.02 9.80
CA ASN A 80 -2.15 4.08 10.40
C ASN A 80 -3.04 5.11 9.71
N PHE A 81 -2.49 6.28 9.36
CA PHE A 81 -3.20 7.29 8.56
C PHE A 81 -3.55 6.78 7.16
N LEU A 82 -2.62 6.13 6.46
CA LEU A 82 -2.85 5.64 5.10
C LEU A 82 -3.86 4.47 5.06
N VAL A 83 -3.78 3.57 6.04
CA VAL A 83 -4.66 2.39 6.14
C VAL A 83 -6.05 2.78 6.63
N PHE A 84 -6.22 3.91 7.34
CA PHE A 84 -7.54 4.38 7.77
C PHE A 84 -8.54 4.54 6.62
N SER A 85 -8.05 4.81 5.41
CA SER A 85 -8.88 5.03 4.22
C SER A 85 -9.28 3.73 3.48
N VAL A 86 -8.80 2.56 3.91
CA VAL A 86 -9.10 1.27 3.23
C VAL A 86 -10.47 0.73 3.60
N ASN A 87 -11.09 -0.07 2.72
CA ASN A 87 -12.41 -0.64 3.04
C ASN A 87 -12.35 -1.77 4.07
N THR A 88 -11.28 -2.57 4.06
CA THR A 88 -11.11 -3.69 4.99
C THR A 88 -9.63 -3.91 5.24
N ALA A 89 -9.26 -4.11 6.50
CA ALA A 89 -7.91 -4.45 6.92
C ALA A 89 -7.89 -5.82 7.58
N ILE A 90 -6.87 -6.62 7.25
CA ILE A 90 -6.62 -7.96 7.80
C ILE A 90 -5.27 -7.91 8.52
N GLY A 91 -5.29 -8.09 9.85
CA GLY A 91 -4.10 -8.31 10.65
C GLY A 91 -3.84 -9.80 10.81
N ILE A 92 -2.60 -10.26 10.58
CA ILE A 92 -2.26 -11.69 10.71
C ILE A 92 -1.85 -12.07 12.14
N SER A 93 -1.62 -11.10 13.03
CA SER A 93 -1.37 -11.34 14.45
C SER A 93 -2.00 -10.24 15.31
N HIS A 94 -2.36 -10.62 16.55
CA HIS A 94 -2.82 -9.67 17.57
C HIS A 94 -1.68 -8.80 18.13
N THR A 95 -0.42 -9.17 17.86
CA THR A 95 0.78 -8.50 18.36
C THR A 95 1.84 -8.41 17.25
N CYS A 96 2.55 -7.30 17.18
CA CYS A 96 3.76 -7.17 16.36
C CYS A 96 4.85 -8.09 16.94
N ARG A 97 5.60 -8.80 16.11
CA ARG A 97 6.77 -9.58 16.56
C ARG A 97 8.02 -8.71 16.55
#